data_AF-A0A0P0WDA1-F1
#
_entry.id   AF-A0A0P0WDA1-F1
#
_cell.length_a   1.000
_cell.length_b   1.000
_cell.length_c   1.000
_cell.angle_alpha   90.00
_cell.angle_beta   90.00
_cell.angle_gamma   90.00
#
_symmetry.space_group_name_H-M   'P 1'
#
loop_
_entity.id
_entity.type
_entity.pdbx_description
1 polymer ?
#
loop_
_entity_poly.entity_id
_entity_poly.type
_entity_poly.pdbx_seq_one_letter_code
_entity_poly.pdbx_strand_id
1 'polypeptide(L)'
;MAWQNTAPAPMPGMQGWQAVAFRISGDKAFFFGCGFYGAQDTLCDDAGRHYFRDCYIEGSIDFVFGNGRSLYKDCELHSTAQRFGSVAAQGRHDPCERTGFAFVNCRVTGTGRLYVGRAMGQYSRIVYAYTYFDSVIAPGGWDDWDHASNKSMTAFFGMYRNWGPGADAVHGVPWARELDYFAARPFLGKSFVNGFHWLTPDV
;
A
#
# COMPACT_ATOMS: atom_id res chain seq x y z
N MET A 1 -14.54 -13.42 1.74
CA MET A 1 -13.82 -14.54 1.09
C MET A 1 -12.36 -14.49 1.53
N ALA A 2 -11.61 -15.60 1.42
CA ALA A 2 -10.19 -15.63 1.79
C ALA A 2 -9.35 -16.27 0.68
N TRP A 3 -8.20 -15.68 0.39
CA TRP A 3 -7.19 -16.22 -0.53
C TRP A 3 -5.86 -16.32 0.18
N GLN A 4 -5.19 -17.46 0.06
CA GLN A 4 -3.95 -17.74 0.78
C GLN A 4 -2.92 -18.40 -0.12
N ASN A 5 -1.67 -17.97 -0.01
CA ASN A 5 -0.52 -18.70 -0.49
C ASN A 5 0.33 -19.18 0.70
N THR A 6 0.56 -20.49 0.79
CA THR A 6 1.28 -21.13 1.91
C THR A 6 2.75 -21.41 1.59
N ALA A 7 3.29 -20.83 0.51
CA ALA A 7 4.72 -20.91 0.25
C ALA A 7 5.52 -20.35 1.44
N PRO A 8 6.69 -20.95 1.78
CA PRO A 8 7.51 -20.46 2.87
C PRO A 8 7.90 -18.99 2.68
N ALA A 9 7.87 -18.22 3.76
CA ALA A 9 8.31 -16.83 3.73
C ALA A 9 9.80 -16.75 3.35
N PRO A 10 10.18 -16.04 2.28
CA PRO A 10 11.59 -15.92 1.91
C PRO A 10 12.35 -15.03 2.89
N MET A 11 13.66 -15.23 2.95
CA MET A 11 14.56 -14.23 3.54
C MET A 11 14.63 -13.00 2.61
N PRO A 12 14.80 -11.78 3.16
CA PRO A 12 14.95 -10.58 2.35
C PRO A 12 16.07 -10.71 1.31
N GLY A 13 15.77 -10.40 0.05
CA GLY A 13 16.72 -10.42 -1.07
C GLY A 13 16.85 -11.75 -1.83
N MET A 14 16.11 -12.80 -1.43
CA MET A 14 16.07 -14.04 -2.19
C MET A 14 15.37 -13.85 -3.55
N GLN A 15 16.03 -14.28 -4.64
CA GLN A 15 15.50 -14.12 -6.00
C GLN A 15 14.59 -15.29 -6.39
N GLY A 16 13.39 -15.00 -6.89
CA GLY A 16 12.44 -16.00 -7.42
C GLY A 16 11.57 -16.67 -6.36
N TRP A 17 11.47 -16.10 -5.15
CA TRP A 17 10.69 -16.65 -4.04
C TRP A 17 9.38 -15.90 -3.76
N GLN A 18 9.00 -14.98 -4.64
CA GLN A 18 7.73 -14.26 -4.58
C GLN A 18 6.55 -15.24 -4.74
N ALA A 19 5.51 -15.08 -3.93
CA ALA A 19 4.41 -16.04 -3.87
C ALA A 19 3.06 -15.34 -3.69
N VAL A 20 2.44 -15.00 -4.82
CA VAL A 20 1.16 -14.29 -4.86
C VAL A 20 0.01 -15.17 -4.35
N ALA A 21 -0.80 -14.62 -3.44
CA ALA A 21 -2.05 -15.23 -2.99
C ALA A 21 -3.23 -14.83 -3.88
N PHE A 22 -3.25 -13.58 -4.34
CA PHE A 22 -4.28 -13.07 -5.22
C PHE A 22 -3.71 -12.05 -6.20
N ARG A 23 -4.08 -12.17 -7.49
CA ARG A 23 -3.80 -11.17 -8.53
C ARG A 23 -5.08 -10.63 -9.10
N ILE A 24 -5.12 -9.31 -9.27
CA ILE A 24 -6.21 -8.64 -9.96
C ILE A 24 -5.73 -7.66 -11.03
N SER A 25 -6.18 -7.91 -12.25
CA SER A 25 -5.91 -7.10 -13.44
C SER A 25 -7.20 -6.59 -14.11
N GLY A 26 -8.36 -6.84 -13.51
CA GLY A 26 -9.68 -6.50 -14.05
C GLY A 26 -10.21 -5.18 -13.48
N ASP A 27 -10.80 -4.34 -14.32
CA ASP A 27 -11.30 -3.03 -13.88
C ASP A 27 -12.63 -3.13 -13.09
N LYS A 28 -12.83 -2.24 -12.11
CA LYS A 28 -14.04 -2.09 -11.28
C LYS A 28 -14.34 -3.28 -10.38
N ALA A 29 -13.35 -3.74 -9.64
CA ALA A 29 -13.54 -4.82 -8.66
C ALA A 29 -13.69 -4.29 -7.23
N PHE A 30 -14.61 -4.91 -6.50
CA PHE A 30 -14.92 -4.56 -5.12
C PHE A 30 -14.74 -5.77 -4.20
N PHE A 31 -13.99 -5.59 -3.12
CA PHE A 31 -13.77 -6.59 -2.08
C PHE A 31 -14.23 -6.05 -0.74
N PHE A 32 -15.12 -6.80 -0.08
CA PHE A 32 -15.67 -6.47 1.23
C PHE A 32 -15.45 -7.63 2.20
N GLY A 33 -14.92 -7.36 3.40
CA GLY A 33 -14.77 -8.42 4.41
C GLY A 33 -13.90 -9.58 3.93
N CYS A 34 -12.87 -9.29 3.13
CA CYS A 34 -12.01 -10.31 2.51
C CYS A 34 -10.66 -10.41 3.20
N GLY A 35 -10.10 -11.62 3.21
CA GLY A 35 -8.76 -11.91 3.73
C GLY A 35 -7.79 -12.27 2.61
N PHE A 36 -6.59 -11.72 2.64
CA PHE A 36 -5.50 -12.04 1.73
C PHE A 36 -4.26 -12.39 2.54
N TYR A 37 -3.78 -13.63 2.43
CA TYR A 37 -2.75 -14.18 3.31
C TYR A 37 -1.55 -14.69 2.50
N GLY A 38 -0.36 -14.26 2.86
CA GLY A 38 0.87 -14.67 2.18
C GLY A 38 2.10 -14.17 2.91
N ALA A 39 3.22 -14.16 2.19
CA ALA A 39 4.49 -13.62 2.67
C ALA A 39 4.94 -12.49 1.74
N GLN A 40 5.89 -12.78 0.83
CA GLN A 40 6.30 -11.82 -0.17
C GLN A 40 5.31 -11.80 -1.34
N ASP A 41 4.91 -10.59 -1.75
CA ASP A 41 4.02 -10.33 -2.89
C ASP A 41 2.58 -10.89 -2.71
N THR A 42 2.00 -10.84 -1.50
CA THR A 42 0.66 -11.42 -1.19
C THR A 42 -0.43 -10.98 -2.17
N LEU A 43 -0.65 -9.67 -2.34
CA LEU A 43 -1.72 -9.08 -3.14
C LEU A 43 -1.13 -8.33 -4.34
N CYS A 44 -1.24 -8.91 -5.52
CA CYS A 44 -0.89 -8.30 -6.79
C CYS A 44 -2.06 -7.46 -7.32
N ASP A 45 -2.14 -6.22 -6.87
CA ASP A 45 -3.04 -5.17 -7.36
C ASP A 45 -2.49 -4.57 -8.66
N ASP A 46 -2.56 -5.39 -9.72
CA ASP A 46 -1.79 -5.25 -10.95
C ASP A 46 -2.27 -4.07 -11.81
N ALA A 47 -3.56 -4.04 -12.17
CA ALA A 47 -4.13 -3.03 -13.06
C ALA A 47 -5.65 -2.91 -12.90
N GLY A 48 -6.19 -1.71 -13.14
CA GLY A 48 -7.62 -1.42 -13.04
C GLY A 48 -7.99 -0.53 -11.86
N ARG A 49 -9.29 -0.32 -11.63
CA ARG A 49 -9.82 0.40 -10.48
C ARG A 49 -10.39 -0.57 -9.46
N HIS A 50 -9.89 -0.52 -8.23
CA HIS A 50 -10.34 -1.43 -7.18
C HIS A 50 -10.74 -0.71 -5.92
N TYR A 51 -11.66 -1.30 -5.18
CA TYR A 51 -12.07 -0.84 -3.86
C TYR A 51 -12.01 -2.02 -2.89
N PHE A 52 -11.20 -1.88 -1.84
CA PHE A 52 -11.08 -2.84 -0.75
C PHE A 52 -11.67 -2.17 0.49
N ARG A 53 -12.66 -2.79 1.10
CA ARG A 53 -13.32 -2.28 2.31
C ARG A 53 -13.39 -3.35 3.37
N ASP A 54 -13.06 -3.00 4.61
CA ASP A 54 -13.12 -3.92 5.76
C ASP A 54 -12.35 -5.23 5.49
N CYS A 55 -11.21 -5.14 4.79
CA CYS A 55 -10.39 -6.29 4.42
C CYS A 55 -9.20 -6.47 5.35
N TYR A 56 -8.72 -7.70 5.46
CA TYR A 56 -7.48 -8.07 6.14
C TYR A 56 -6.45 -8.51 5.11
N ILE A 57 -5.27 -7.90 5.11
CA ILE A 57 -4.19 -8.22 4.18
C ILE A 57 -2.92 -8.47 4.98
N GLU A 58 -2.33 -9.64 4.82
CA GLU A 58 -1.16 -10.09 5.58
C GLU A 58 0.03 -10.44 4.66
N GLY A 59 1.21 -10.01 5.05
CA GLY A 59 2.44 -10.45 4.40
C GLY A 59 3.71 -9.84 4.97
N SER A 60 4.83 -10.07 4.30
CA SER A 60 6.16 -9.65 4.76
C SER A 60 6.73 -8.53 3.90
N ILE A 61 7.05 -8.80 2.63
CA ILE A 61 7.70 -7.87 1.71
C ILE A 61 6.75 -7.57 0.56
N ASP A 62 6.53 -6.29 0.27
CA ASP A 62 5.72 -5.77 -0.83
C ASP A 62 4.35 -6.44 -0.91
N PHE A 63 3.74 -6.71 0.24
CA PHE A 63 2.58 -7.59 0.29
C PHE A 63 1.33 -6.98 -0.34
N VAL A 64 1.33 -5.68 -0.65
CA VAL A 64 0.44 -5.03 -1.62
C VAL A 64 1.29 -4.39 -2.72
N PHE A 65 1.20 -4.88 -3.95
CA PHE A 65 2.05 -4.37 -5.04
C PHE A 65 1.34 -4.33 -6.39
N GLY A 66 1.88 -3.54 -7.32
CA GLY A 66 1.37 -3.40 -8.68
C GLY A 66 1.07 -1.95 -9.08
N ASN A 67 0.29 -1.76 -10.13
CA ASN A 67 -0.03 -0.45 -10.70
C ASN A 67 -1.55 -0.17 -10.76
N GLY A 68 -2.34 -0.81 -9.89
CA GLY A 68 -3.77 -0.50 -9.74
C GLY A 68 -4.05 0.95 -9.30
N ARG A 69 -5.28 1.41 -9.55
CA ARG A 69 -5.86 2.64 -8.99
C ARG A 69 -6.84 2.23 -7.90
N SER A 70 -6.35 2.16 -6.67
CA SER A 70 -7.03 1.40 -5.62
C SER A 70 -7.21 2.18 -4.33
N LEU A 71 -8.41 2.08 -3.78
CA LEU A 71 -8.76 2.62 -2.47
C LEU A 71 -8.92 1.44 -1.51
N TYR A 72 -8.12 1.44 -0.46
CA TYR A 72 -8.20 0.53 0.68
C TYR A 72 -8.78 1.35 1.83
N LYS A 73 -9.97 0.97 2.29
CA LYS A 73 -10.69 1.71 3.33
C LYS A 73 -11.05 0.79 4.48
N ASP A 74 -10.83 1.26 5.71
CA ASP A 74 -11.18 0.50 6.91
C ASP A 74 -10.50 -0.89 6.95
N CYS A 75 -9.33 -1.03 6.32
CA CYS A 75 -8.61 -2.30 6.20
C CYS A 75 -7.54 -2.46 7.28
N GLU A 76 -7.19 -3.70 7.60
CA GLU A 76 -6.01 -4.05 8.40
C GLU A 76 -4.91 -4.60 7.50
N LEU A 77 -3.72 -4.00 7.60
CA LEU A 77 -2.50 -4.35 6.89
C LEU A 77 -1.53 -4.93 7.92
N HIS A 78 -1.41 -6.25 7.97
CA HIS A 78 -0.69 -6.96 9.02
C HIS A 78 0.65 -7.51 8.52
N SER A 79 1.74 -7.00 9.07
CA SER A 79 3.08 -7.48 8.75
C SER A 79 3.42 -8.77 9.50
N THR A 80 3.87 -9.79 8.78
CA THR A 80 4.48 -11.01 9.32
C THR A 80 6.00 -11.05 9.10
N ALA A 81 6.60 -9.91 8.75
CA ALA A 81 8.04 -9.81 8.57
C ALA A 81 8.79 -10.10 9.88
N GLN A 82 9.90 -10.83 9.79
CA GLN A 82 10.77 -11.10 10.95
C GLN A 82 11.92 -10.11 11.08
N ARG A 83 12.46 -9.62 9.94
CA ARG A 83 13.64 -8.73 9.91
C ARG A 83 13.36 -7.45 9.17
N PHE A 84 12.88 -7.56 7.95
CA PHE A 84 12.57 -6.47 7.04
C PHE A 84 11.28 -6.80 6.33
N GLY A 85 10.42 -5.80 6.19
CA GLY A 85 9.18 -5.91 5.43
C GLY A 85 8.77 -4.59 4.82
N SER A 86 7.80 -4.64 3.93
CA SER A 86 7.19 -3.48 3.31
C SER A 86 5.71 -3.73 3.04
N VAL A 87 4.89 -2.73 3.35
CA VAL A 87 3.44 -2.81 3.11
C VAL A 87 3.15 -2.74 1.63
N ALA A 88 3.60 -1.67 0.98
CA ALA A 88 3.21 -1.35 -0.38
C ALA A 88 4.40 -1.16 -1.32
N ALA A 89 4.30 -1.67 -2.54
CA ALA A 89 5.24 -1.39 -3.63
C ALA A 89 4.46 -0.97 -4.89
N GLN A 90 4.32 0.34 -5.08
CA GLN A 90 3.47 0.85 -6.15
C GLN A 90 4.30 1.16 -7.41
N GLY A 91 3.87 0.61 -8.54
CA GLY A 91 4.59 0.53 -9.81
C GLY A 91 4.17 1.56 -10.86
N ARG A 92 3.78 2.78 -10.50
CA ARG A 92 3.45 3.82 -11.48
C ARG A 92 4.71 4.31 -12.21
N HIS A 93 4.68 4.29 -13.54
CA HIS A 93 5.84 4.57 -14.39
C HIS A 93 5.71 5.85 -15.20
N ASP A 94 4.50 6.40 -15.36
CA ASP A 94 4.27 7.64 -16.12
C ASP A 94 3.48 8.67 -15.29
N PRO A 95 3.85 9.97 -15.34
CA PRO A 95 3.17 11.02 -14.59
C PRO A 95 1.69 11.18 -14.99
N CYS A 96 1.32 10.86 -16.23
CA CYS A 96 -0.05 10.92 -16.75
C CYS A 96 -0.94 9.79 -16.22
N GLU A 97 -0.35 8.72 -15.66
CA GLU A 97 -1.12 7.63 -15.07
C GLU A 97 -1.90 8.11 -13.84
N ARG A 98 -3.18 7.72 -13.80
CA ARG A 98 -4.08 8.00 -12.66
C ARG A 98 -4.02 6.92 -11.57
N THR A 99 -3.06 6.01 -11.65
CA THR A 99 -2.87 4.85 -10.77
C THR A 99 -2.21 5.21 -9.44
N GLY A 100 -2.33 4.35 -8.44
CA GLY A 100 -1.80 4.59 -7.10
C GLY A 100 -2.64 3.93 -6.04
N PHE A 101 -2.07 3.79 -4.86
CA PHE A 101 -2.71 3.19 -3.70
C PHE A 101 -3.06 4.26 -2.67
N ALA A 102 -4.31 4.29 -2.25
CA ALA A 102 -4.80 5.14 -1.17
C ALA A 102 -5.31 4.26 -0.03
N PHE A 103 -4.71 4.39 1.14
CA PHE A 103 -5.10 3.71 2.38
C PHE A 103 -5.77 4.73 3.30
N VAL A 104 -7.05 4.52 3.60
CA VAL A 104 -7.89 5.49 4.30
C VAL A 104 -8.54 4.83 5.51
N ASN A 105 -8.26 5.36 6.70
CA ASN A 105 -8.74 4.79 7.96
C ASN A 105 -8.32 3.32 8.16
N CYS A 106 -7.12 2.97 7.69
CA CYS A 106 -6.57 1.63 7.84
C CYS A 106 -5.78 1.50 9.16
N ARG A 107 -5.34 0.27 9.46
CA ARG A 107 -4.39 -0.03 10.53
C ARG A 107 -3.20 -0.78 9.96
N VAL A 108 -2.00 -0.34 10.28
CA VAL A 108 -0.75 -1.03 9.98
C VAL A 108 -0.19 -1.61 11.26
N THR A 109 -0.18 -2.93 11.36
CA THR A 109 0.16 -3.70 12.57
C THR A 109 1.13 -4.83 12.23
N GLY A 110 1.57 -5.59 13.23
CA GLY A 110 2.27 -6.86 13.00
C GLY A 110 3.64 -6.92 13.65
N THR A 111 4.63 -7.45 12.92
CA THR A 111 5.99 -7.69 13.42
C THR A 111 7.06 -7.21 12.44
N GLY A 112 8.31 -7.18 12.93
CA GLY A 112 9.50 -6.87 12.15
C GLY A 112 9.83 -5.38 12.11
N ARG A 113 10.74 -5.01 11.19
CA ARG A 113 10.98 -3.60 10.82
C ARG A 113 10.30 -3.35 9.48
N LEU A 114 9.28 -2.51 9.50
CA LEU A 114 8.35 -2.35 8.39
C LEU A 114 8.50 -0.98 7.73
N TYR A 115 8.66 -0.98 6.41
CA TYR A 115 8.47 0.21 5.58
C TYR A 115 7.00 0.30 5.15
N VAL A 116 6.41 1.49 5.18
CA VAL A 116 5.02 1.68 4.78
C VAL A 116 4.88 1.73 3.26
N GLY A 117 5.95 2.00 2.52
CA GLY A 117 5.90 1.98 1.07
C GLY A 117 7.27 2.01 0.42
N ARG A 118 7.35 1.43 -0.78
CA ARG A 118 8.53 1.45 -1.64
C ARG A 118 8.21 1.90 -3.04
N ALA A 119 9.12 2.67 -3.64
CA ALA A 119 8.96 3.23 -4.97
C ALA A 119 9.35 2.24 -6.08
N MET A 120 8.51 1.21 -6.32
CA MET A 120 8.78 0.24 -7.40
C MET A 120 8.80 0.90 -8.79
N GLY A 121 7.89 1.85 -9.03
CA GLY A 121 7.88 2.68 -10.24
C GLY A 121 8.42 4.09 -9.99
N GLN A 122 9.00 4.72 -11.01
CA GLN A 122 9.59 6.07 -10.90
C GLN A 122 8.58 7.13 -10.40
N TYR A 123 7.31 7.01 -10.78
CA TYR A 123 6.24 7.93 -10.38
C TYR A 123 5.30 7.31 -9.34
N SER A 124 5.85 6.39 -8.53
CA SER A 124 5.12 5.66 -7.50
C SER A 124 4.20 6.57 -6.69
N ARG A 125 2.96 6.14 -6.46
CA ARG A 125 1.98 6.94 -5.71
C ARG A 125 1.32 6.13 -4.60
N ILE A 126 1.63 6.50 -3.37
CA ILE A 126 1.08 5.88 -2.16
C ILE A 126 0.62 6.98 -1.20
N VAL A 127 -0.62 6.89 -0.73
CA VAL A 127 -1.18 7.85 0.22
C VAL A 127 -1.76 7.12 1.41
N TYR A 128 -1.36 7.50 2.62
CA TYR A 128 -1.98 7.07 3.87
C TYR A 128 -2.71 8.25 4.52
N ALA A 129 -3.99 8.08 4.80
CA ALA A 129 -4.81 9.07 5.47
C ALA A 129 -5.58 8.45 6.64
N TYR A 130 -5.60 9.13 7.79
CA TYR A 130 -6.27 8.67 9.01
C TYR A 130 -5.85 7.26 9.44
N THR A 131 -4.66 6.82 9.05
CA THR A 131 -4.20 5.44 9.24
C THR A 131 -3.43 5.34 10.56
N TYR A 132 -3.71 4.27 11.30
CA TYR A 132 -2.96 3.91 12.49
C TYR A 132 -1.67 3.19 12.13
N PHE A 133 -0.54 3.58 12.72
CA PHE A 133 0.74 2.91 12.60
C PHE A 133 1.22 2.41 13.97
N ASP A 134 1.39 1.09 14.08
CA ASP A 134 1.99 0.46 15.26
C ASP A 134 3.52 0.70 15.33
N SER A 135 4.17 0.38 16.45
CA SER A 135 5.59 0.69 16.70
C SER A 135 6.59 -0.11 15.84
N VAL A 136 6.09 -0.93 14.90
CA VAL A 136 6.89 -1.75 13.98
C VAL A 136 7.46 -0.98 12.80
N ILE A 137 7.01 0.27 12.60
CA ILE A 137 7.48 1.10 11.50
C ILE A 137 8.96 1.47 11.68
N ALA A 138 9.76 1.21 10.67
CA ALA A 138 11.18 1.52 10.67
C ALA A 138 11.41 3.05 10.63
N PRO A 139 12.46 3.58 11.28
CA PRO A 139 12.83 4.99 11.14
C PRO A 139 13.03 5.37 9.67
N GLY A 140 12.43 6.48 9.25
CA GLY A 140 12.45 6.92 7.87
C GLY A 140 11.31 6.36 7.02
N GLY A 141 10.59 5.33 7.49
CA GLY A 141 9.26 4.88 7.04
C GLY A 141 9.12 4.40 5.60
N TRP A 142 10.00 4.81 4.70
CA TRP A 142 9.95 4.65 3.26
C TRP A 142 11.30 4.14 2.73
N ASP A 143 11.24 3.40 1.64
CA ASP A 143 12.42 2.92 0.91
C ASP A 143 12.28 3.37 -0.55
N ASP A 144 13.25 4.14 -1.05
CA ASP A 144 13.27 4.69 -2.41
C ASP A 144 13.83 3.71 -3.44
N TRP A 145 14.03 2.45 -3.03
CA TRP A 145 14.47 1.34 -3.88
C TRP A 145 15.82 1.60 -4.55
N ASP A 146 16.83 2.07 -3.79
CA ASP A 146 18.27 2.21 -4.16
C ASP A 146 18.59 2.59 -5.63
N HIS A 147 17.69 3.32 -6.27
CA HIS A 147 17.76 3.60 -7.68
C HIS A 147 18.42 4.97 -7.79
N ALA A 148 19.66 4.99 -8.29
CA ALA A 148 20.34 6.23 -8.68
C ALA A 148 19.52 7.13 -9.64
N SER A 149 18.42 6.63 -10.22
CA SER A 149 17.42 7.35 -11.02
C SER A 149 16.31 8.05 -10.22
N ASN A 150 16.08 7.71 -8.94
CA ASN A 150 15.15 8.42 -8.05
C ASN A 150 15.69 9.76 -7.54
N LYS A 151 16.90 10.17 -7.98
CA LYS A 151 17.43 11.54 -7.84
C LYS A 151 16.45 12.63 -8.33
N SER A 152 15.42 12.28 -9.11
CA SER A 152 14.39 13.21 -9.55
C SER A 152 13.24 13.44 -8.56
N MET A 153 13.17 12.74 -7.41
CA MET A 153 12.11 12.87 -6.39
C MET A 153 10.68 12.90 -6.99
N THR A 154 10.42 12.02 -7.96
CA THR A 154 9.17 12.02 -8.75
C THR A 154 8.05 11.17 -8.15
N ALA A 155 8.38 10.27 -7.21
CA ALA A 155 7.39 9.56 -6.42
C ALA A 155 6.55 10.53 -5.56
N PHE A 156 5.28 10.18 -5.38
CA PHE A 156 4.34 10.89 -4.52
C PHE A 156 3.95 10.00 -3.35
N PHE A 157 4.61 10.21 -2.22
CA PHE A 157 4.25 9.62 -0.94
C PHE A 157 3.58 10.67 -0.06
N GLY A 158 2.36 10.40 0.38
CA GLY A 158 1.50 11.37 1.06
C GLY A 158 0.99 10.86 2.40
N MET A 159 1.13 11.67 3.44
CA MET A 159 0.65 11.38 4.79
C MET A 159 -0.36 12.43 5.24
N TYR A 160 -1.52 12.00 5.73
CA TYR A 160 -2.55 12.92 6.22
C TYR A 160 -3.20 12.43 7.52
N ARG A 161 -2.95 13.15 8.63
CA ARG A 161 -3.58 12.88 9.94
C ARG A 161 -3.46 11.42 10.40
N ASN A 162 -2.32 10.81 10.13
CA ASN A 162 -1.99 9.47 10.62
C ASN A 162 -1.60 9.54 12.10
N TRP A 163 -1.72 8.43 12.82
CA TRP A 163 -1.52 8.41 14.27
C TRP A 163 -1.03 7.04 14.75
N GLY A 164 -0.67 6.95 16.02
CA GLY A 164 -0.12 5.74 16.63
C GLY A 164 1.38 5.84 16.90
N PRO A 165 1.96 4.87 17.64
CA PRO A 165 3.35 4.92 18.08
C PRO A 165 4.37 4.88 16.94
N GLY A 166 4.01 4.37 15.76
CA GLY A 166 4.87 4.37 14.56
C GLY A 166 4.66 5.57 13.63
N ALA A 167 3.72 6.48 13.92
CA ALA A 167 3.41 7.60 13.03
C ALA A 167 4.61 8.55 12.89
N ASP A 168 5.32 8.86 13.97
CA ASP A 168 6.47 9.78 13.91
C ASP A 168 7.59 9.24 12.99
N ALA A 169 7.70 7.93 12.83
CA ALA A 169 8.71 7.30 11.97
C ALA A 169 8.48 7.54 10.47
N VAL A 170 7.26 7.93 10.07
CA VAL A 170 6.88 8.26 8.69
C VAL A 170 6.80 9.77 8.42
N HIS A 171 6.92 10.60 9.45
CA HIS A 171 6.98 12.06 9.34
C HIS A 171 8.42 12.56 9.14
N GLY A 172 8.57 13.76 8.58
CA GLY A 172 9.88 14.43 8.45
C GLY A 172 10.82 13.81 7.41
N VAL A 173 10.35 12.86 6.62
CA VAL A 173 11.12 12.19 5.58
C VAL A 173 11.07 13.04 4.32
N PRO A 174 12.21 13.48 3.72
CA PRO A 174 12.21 14.40 2.57
C PRO A 174 11.39 13.93 1.36
N TRP A 175 11.17 12.62 1.26
CA TRP A 175 10.53 11.93 0.15
C TRP A 175 9.03 11.68 0.37
N ALA A 176 8.55 11.89 1.60
CA ALA A 176 7.15 11.77 1.96
C ALA A 176 6.60 13.13 2.41
N ARG A 177 5.48 13.52 1.82
CA ARG A 177 4.87 14.82 2.03
C ARG A 177 3.79 14.71 3.08
N GLU A 178 3.88 15.54 4.10
CA GLU A 178 2.73 15.82 4.94
C GLU A 178 1.73 16.65 4.14
N LEU A 179 0.53 16.11 3.97
CA LEU A 179 -0.51 16.71 3.14
C LEU A 179 -1.39 17.60 4.00
N ASP A 180 -1.89 18.68 3.39
CA ASP A 180 -3.06 19.37 3.92
C ASP A 180 -4.35 18.69 3.42
N TYR A 181 -5.50 19.21 3.85
CA TYR A 181 -6.80 18.69 3.41
C TYR A 181 -7.00 18.76 1.89
N PHE A 182 -6.54 19.83 1.23
CA PHE A 182 -6.78 20.04 -0.19
C PHE A 182 -5.93 19.12 -1.08
N ALA A 183 -4.73 18.79 -0.62
CA ALA A 183 -3.85 17.82 -1.25
C ALA A 183 -4.30 16.38 -0.97
N ALA A 184 -4.85 16.11 0.23
CA ALA A 184 -5.33 14.77 0.61
C ALA A 184 -6.69 14.41 -0.01
N ARG A 185 -7.64 15.37 -0.09
CA ARG A 185 -9.04 15.13 -0.52
C ARG A 185 -9.23 14.28 -1.78
N PRO A 186 -8.37 14.34 -2.83
CA PRO A 186 -8.58 13.51 -4.03
C PRO A 186 -8.43 12.01 -3.76
N PHE A 187 -7.78 11.62 -2.65
CA PHE A 187 -7.47 10.24 -2.27
C PHE A 187 -8.40 9.68 -1.18
N LEU A 188 -9.18 10.53 -0.50
CA LEU A 188 -9.91 10.15 0.73
C LEU A 188 -11.19 9.35 0.49
N GLY A 189 -11.70 9.30 -0.74
CA GLY A 189 -13.03 8.78 -1.00
C GLY A 189 -13.15 8.04 -2.33
N LYS A 190 -14.33 7.47 -2.56
CA LYS A 190 -14.66 6.68 -3.75
C LYS A 190 -14.36 7.39 -5.07
N SER A 191 -14.37 8.74 -5.09
CA SER A 191 -13.96 9.54 -6.26
C SER A 191 -12.55 9.19 -6.74
N PHE A 192 -11.63 8.82 -5.83
CA PHE A 192 -10.29 8.39 -6.18
C PHE A 192 -10.29 7.19 -7.12
N VAL A 193 -11.30 6.33 -7.10
CA VAL A 193 -11.41 5.16 -8.00
C VAL A 193 -12.58 5.30 -8.97
N ASN A 194 -13.09 6.51 -9.16
CA ASN A 194 -14.31 6.80 -9.93
C ASN A 194 -15.52 5.96 -9.45
N GLY A 195 -15.56 5.64 -8.16
CA GLY A 195 -16.46 4.66 -7.54
C GLY A 195 -17.95 5.01 -7.68
N PHE A 196 -18.31 6.29 -7.79
CA PHE A 196 -19.70 6.70 -7.99
C PHE A 196 -20.35 6.17 -9.28
N HIS A 197 -19.55 5.68 -10.23
CA HIS A 197 -20.05 5.12 -11.49
C HIS A 197 -20.22 3.59 -11.48
N TRP A 198 -19.72 2.89 -10.46
CA TRP A 198 -19.66 1.42 -10.49
C TRP A 198 -19.79 0.72 -9.12
N LEU A 199 -19.62 1.45 -8.03
CA LEU A 199 -20.02 1.01 -6.69
C LEU A 199 -21.45 1.44 -6.44
N THR A 200 -22.23 0.63 -5.73
CA THR A 200 -23.57 1.04 -5.32
C THR A 200 -23.48 2.19 -4.29
N PRO A 201 -24.57 2.97 -4.10
CA PRO A 201 -24.59 4.08 -3.16
C PRO A 201 -24.23 3.66 -1.71
N ASP A 202 -24.69 2.47 -1.31
CA ASP A 202 -24.63 1.98 0.07
C ASP A 202 -23.25 1.42 0.50
N VAL A 203 -22.30 1.33 -0.43
CA VAL A 203 -20.92 0.84 -0.17
C VAL A 203 -19.98 1.91 0.40
#